data_AF-A0A8D8ZJ62-F1
#
_entry.id   AF-A0A8D8ZJ62-F1
#
_cell.length_a   1.000
_cell.length_b   1.000
_cell.length_c   1.000
_cell.angle_alpha   90.00
_cell.angle_beta   90.00
_cell.angle_gamma   90.00
#
_symmetry.space_group_name_H-M   'P 1'
#
loop_
_entity.id
_entity.type
_entity.pdbx_description
1 polymer ?
#
loop_
_entity_poly.entity_id
_entity_poly.type
_entity_poly.pdbx_seq_one_letter_code
_entity_poly.pdbx_strand_id
1 'polypeptide(L)'
;LHYPKKGVFHHFQVDFFIFKRTFFEKKVIMSEVELGPGEFIKDGMICKPLEETTTLATCRPDPRFQQVNISSWCFTMFVDHKRCSNLLGASDAQCSVFKKCYQSLCPNAWVEKWEDQIE
;
A
#
# COMPACT_ATOMS: atom_id res chain seq x y z
N LEU A 1 -2.69 -10.42 -50.99
CA LEU A 1 -1.79 -11.13 -51.93
C LEU A 1 -0.60 -11.65 -51.15
N HIS A 2 -0.12 -12.84 -51.51
CA HIS A 2 0.99 -13.63 -50.93
C HIS A 2 0.71 -14.48 -49.68
N TYR A 3 0.36 -15.74 -49.93
CA TYR A 3 0.89 -16.88 -49.18
C TYR A 3 2.33 -17.19 -49.66
N PRO A 4 3.18 -17.78 -48.79
CA PRO A 4 3.84 -19.03 -49.19
C PRO A 4 3.88 -20.05 -48.03
N LYS A 5 3.37 -21.29 -48.21
CA LYS A 5 3.98 -22.51 -48.78
C LYS A 5 4.59 -23.46 -47.71
N LYS A 6 3.85 -24.56 -47.50
CA LYS A 6 4.22 -25.96 -47.20
C LYS A 6 5.68 -26.25 -46.78
N GLY A 7 5.85 -26.79 -45.57
CA GLY A 7 7.04 -27.50 -45.09
C GLY A 7 6.67 -28.86 -44.50
N VAL A 8 6.80 -29.88 -45.34
CA VAL A 8 7.05 -31.32 -45.13
C VAL A 8 6.88 -31.91 -43.71
N PHE A 9 5.92 -32.83 -43.59
CA PHE A 9 5.86 -33.87 -42.57
C PHE A 9 7.03 -34.86 -42.76
N HIS A 10 7.82 -35.10 -41.72
CA HIS A 10 8.56 -36.36 -41.60
C HIS A 10 8.05 -37.12 -40.37
N HIS A 11 7.45 -38.25 -40.69
CA HIS A 11 6.96 -39.27 -39.81
C HIS A 11 8.15 -40.04 -39.24
N PHE A 12 8.40 -39.93 -37.93
CA PHE A 12 9.24 -40.87 -37.21
C PHE A 12 8.35 -41.66 -36.26
N GLN A 13 7.90 -42.81 -36.75
CA GLN A 13 7.20 -43.79 -35.95
C GLN A 13 8.24 -44.63 -35.22
N VAL A 14 8.28 -44.47 -33.90
CA VAL A 14 8.65 -45.55 -32.98
C VAL A 14 7.56 -45.60 -31.91
N ASP A 15 6.64 -46.54 -32.13
CA ASP A 15 5.65 -46.95 -31.15
C ASP A 15 6.36 -47.56 -29.93
N PHE A 16 6.04 -47.09 -28.71
CA PHE A 16 5.80 -47.99 -27.58
C PHE A 16 5.11 -47.25 -26.43
N PHE A 17 3.85 -47.62 -26.20
CA PHE A 17 3.09 -47.55 -24.96
C PHE A 17 3.84 -47.02 -23.72
N ILE A 18 3.35 -45.91 -23.14
CA ILE A 18 2.65 -45.85 -21.83
C ILE A 18 2.30 -44.37 -21.58
N PHE A 19 1.10 -44.16 -21.02
CA PHE A 19 0.64 -42.87 -20.47
C PHE A 19 -0.01 -41.88 -21.43
N LYS A 20 -1.11 -42.32 -22.06
CA LYS A 20 -2.21 -41.39 -22.33
C LYS A 20 -2.69 -40.80 -20.99
N ARG A 21 -2.59 -39.47 -20.89
CA ARG A 21 -3.65 -38.59 -20.38
C ARG A 21 -3.69 -38.33 -18.86
N THR A 22 -3.04 -37.24 -18.46
CA THR A 22 -3.52 -36.20 -17.52
C THR A 22 -2.47 -35.07 -17.60
N PHE A 23 -2.50 -34.27 -18.66
CA PHE A 23 -3.02 -32.89 -18.62
C PHE A 23 -3.56 -32.47 -17.25
N PHE A 24 -3.10 -31.30 -16.80
CA PHE A 24 -3.41 -30.60 -15.55
C PHE A 24 -2.55 -31.00 -14.34
N GLU A 25 -2.18 -30.00 -13.53
CA GLU A 25 -1.48 -30.11 -12.23
C GLU A 25 0.06 -30.21 -12.28
N LYS A 26 0.73 -29.23 -12.90
CA LYS A 26 1.94 -28.65 -12.29
C LYS A 26 1.80 -27.14 -12.19
N LYS A 27 0.77 -26.72 -11.45
CA LYS A 27 0.69 -25.36 -10.92
C LYS A 27 1.64 -25.30 -9.74
N VAL A 28 2.62 -24.43 -9.87
CA VAL A 28 3.64 -24.06 -8.89
C VAL A 28 2.99 -23.85 -7.53
N ILE A 29 3.55 -24.50 -6.51
CA ILE A 29 3.18 -24.36 -5.10
C ILE A 29 3.61 -22.95 -4.66
N MET A 30 2.70 -21.99 -4.69
CA MET A 30 2.74 -20.80 -3.84
C MET A 30 1.70 -21.04 -2.76
N SER A 31 2.17 -21.15 -1.52
CA SER A 31 1.36 -21.25 -0.30
C SER A 31 0.14 -20.33 -0.36
N GLU A 32 -1.06 -20.90 -0.24
CA GLU A 32 -2.31 -20.16 -0.08
C GLU A 32 -2.25 -19.40 1.24
N VAL A 33 -1.91 -18.10 1.16
CA VAL A 33 -2.22 -17.13 2.21
C VAL A 33 -3.71 -16.85 2.07
N GLU A 34 -4.52 -17.30 3.02
CA GLU A 34 -5.95 -16.97 3.02
C GLU A 34 -6.13 -15.46 3.23
N LEU A 35 -6.51 -14.76 2.17
CA LEU A 35 -6.79 -13.33 2.19
C LEU A 35 -8.09 -13.07 2.97
N GLY A 36 -8.04 -12.17 3.94
CA GLY A 36 -9.22 -11.73 4.68
C GLY A 36 -10.21 -10.97 3.79
N PRO A 37 -11.47 -10.76 4.25
CA PRO A 37 -12.46 -10.04 3.47
C PRO A 37 -11.98 -8.61 3.16
N GLY A 38 -11.72 -8.34 1.88
CA GLY A 38 -11.28 -7.03 1.36
C GLY A 38 -9.79 -6.93 1.01
N GLU A 39 -8.96 -7.92 1.30
CA GLU A 39 -7.55 -7.94 0.89
C GLU A 39 -7.42 -8.40 -0.57
N PHE A 40 -6.60 -7.70 -1.38
CA PHE A 40 -6.35 -8.06 -2.78
C PHE A 40 -4.85 -8.11 -3.09
N ILE A 41 -4.46 -8.96 -4.03
CA ILE A 41 -3.07 -9.03 -4.52
C ILE A 41 -2.92 -8.10 -5.71
N LYS A 42 -1.98 -7.17 -5.65
CA LYS A 42 -1.56 -6.34 -6.78
C LYS A 42 -0.04 -6.42 -6.92
N ASP A 43 0.45 -6.73 -8.12
CA ASP A 43 1.88 -6.85 -8.42
C ASP A 43 2.64 -7.78 -7.44
N GLY A 44 1.97 -8.84 -6.96
CA GLY A 44 2.53 -9.80 -6.01
C GLY A 44 2.59 -9.36 -4.55
N MET A 45 2.03 -8.18 -4.20
CA MET A 45 1.92 -7.70 -2.81
C MET A 45 0.47 -7.72 -2.31
N ILE A 46 0.29 -7.93 -1.00
CA ILE A 46 -1.02 -7.91 -0.34
C ILE A 46 -1.40 -6.46 -0.01
N CYS A 47 -2.50 -5.98 -0.59
CA CYS A 47 -3.10 -4.69 -0.26
C CYS A 47 -4.28 -4.90 0.72
N LYS A 48 -4.20 -4.29 1.90
CA LYS A 48 -5.28 -4.29 2.90
C LYS A 48 -6.09 -2.99 2.83
N PRO A 49 -7.44 -3.03 2.88
CA PRO A 49 -8.25 -1.83 3.02
C PRO A 49 -7.88 -1.08 4.29
N LEU A 50 -7.86 0.24 4.22
CA LEU A 50 -7.59 1.08 5.38
C LEU A 50 -8.84 1.04 6.26
N GLU A 51 -8.83 0.15 7.26
CA GLU A 51 -9.93 -0.01 8.21
C GLU A 51 -10.13 1.30 8.99
N GLU A 52 -11.26 1.96 8.75
CA GLU A 52 -11.67 3.15 9.47
C GLU A 52 -12.52 2.69 10.67
N THR A 53 -11.84 2.36 11.76
CA THR A 53 -12.49 1.95 13.01
C THR A 53 -13.04 3.17 13.73
N THR A 54 -14.35 3.18 13.96
CA THR A 54 -15.06 4.11 14.86
C THR A 54 -14.77 3.73 16.31
N THR A 55 -13.54 3.98 16.73
CA THR A 55 -13.03 3.79 18.10
C THR A 55 -12.21 5.03 18.48
N LEU A 56 -11.88 5.19 19.76
CA LEU A 56 -11.03 6.28 20.24
C LEU A 56 -9.71 6.30 19.43
N ALA A 57 -9.63 7.17 18.42
CA ALA A 57 -8.62 7.08 17.37
C ALA A 57 -7.54 8.14 17.54
N THR A 58 -6.30 7.67 17.69
CA THR A 58 -5.07 8.47 17.70
C THR A 58 -4.42 8.44 16.31
N CYS A 59 -3.42 9.30 16.08
CA CYS A 59 -2.59 9.22 14.88
C CYS A 59 -1.99 7.82 14.67
N ARG A 60 -2.01 7.34 13.43
CA ARG A 60 -1.39 6.06 13.06
C ARG A 60 0.15 6.21 13.12
N PRO A 61 0.89 5.22 13.68
CA PRO A 61 2.35 5.26 13.68
C PRO A 61 2.90 5.30 12.25
N ASP A 62 3.83 6.22 12.02
CA ASP A 62 4.51 6.40 10.74
C ASP A 62 5.86 5.64 10.76
N PRO A 63 6.10 4.71 9.82
CA PRO A 63 7.31 3.89 9.79
C PRO A 63 8.61 4.69 9.58
N ARG A 64 8.54 5.96 9.17
CA ARG A 64 9.71 6.86 9.10
C ARG A 64 10.25 7.22 10.48
N PHE A 65 9.40 7.16 11.51
CA PHE A 65 9.73 7.57 12.88
C PHE A 65 9.69 6.37 13.83
N GLN A 66 10.69 5.49 13.73
CA GLN A 66 10.82 4.29 14.57
C GLN A 66 11.46 4.56 15.94
N GLN A 67 12.00 5.77 16.13
CA GLN A 67 12.64 6.18 17.36
C GLN A 67 11.61 6.42 18.48
N VAL A 68 12.03 6.15 19.72
CA VAL A 68 11.21 6.41 20.92
C VAL A 68 10.89 7.90 21.10
N ASN A 69 11.78 8.78 20.64
CA ASN A 69 11.57 10.21 20.72
C ASN A 69 10.62 10.71 19.61
N ILE A 70 9.37 11.00 19.98
CA ILE A 70 8.32 11.46 19.05
C ILE A 70 8.43 12.95 18.66
N SER A 71 9.39 13.71 19.19
CA SER A 71 9.47 15.16 18.98
C SER A 71 9.60 15.55 17.50
N SER A 72 10.45 14.83 16.76
CA SER A 72 10.64 15.05 15.32
C SER A 72 9.37 14.73 14.51
N TRP A 73 8.63 13.69 14.93
CA TRP A 73 7.37 13.32 14.30
C TRP A 73 6.29 14.39 14.52
N CYS A 74 6.15 14.85 15.77
CA CYS A 74 5.26 15.95 16.13
C CYS A 74 5.54 17.22 15.30
N PHE A 75 6.81 17.65 15.24
CA PHE A 75 7.18 18.86 14.49
C PHE A 75 6.91 18.73 12.99
N THR A 76 7.22 17.56 12.40
CA THR A 76 6.94 17.29 10.99
C THR A 76 5.45 17.41 10.68
N MET A 77 4.59 16.82 11.51
CA MET A 77 3.13 16.87 11.31
C MET A 77 2.56 18.29 11.47
N PHE A 78 3.10 19.10 12.37
CA PHE A 78 2.71 20.50 12.51
C PHE A 78 3.06 21.32 11.26
N VAL A 79 4.29 21.20 10.77
CA VAL A 79 4.75 21.90 9.57
C VAL A 79 3.96 21.47 8.34
N ASP A 80 3.70 20.16 8.18
CA ASP A 80 2.94 19.64 7.06
C ASP A 80 1.48 20.13 7.08
N HIS A 81 0.85 20.27 8.25
CA HIS A 81 -0.47 20.89 8.35
C HIS A 81 -0.46 22.35 7.88
N LYS A 82 0.51 23.16 8.31
CA LYS A 82 0.60 24.57 7.90
C LYS A 82 0.89 24.70 6.39
N ARG A 83 1.75 23.84 5.84
CA ARG A 83 1.99 23.76 4.37
C ARG A 83 0.72 23.38 3.62
N CYS A 84 -0.01 22.38 4.09
CA CYS A 84 -1.27 21.92 3.50
C CYS A 84 -2.32 23.04 3.50
N SER A 85 -2.47 23.74 4.64
CA SER A 85 -3.39 24.87 4.78
C SER A 85 -3.09 26.00 3.80
N ASN A 86 -1.81 26.25 3.49
CA ASN A 86 -1.41 27.30 2.56
C ASN A 86 -1.61 26.92 1.08
N LEU A 87 -1.55 25.62 0.75
CA LEU A 87 -1.63 25.15 -0.64
C LEU A 87 -3.05 24.76 -1.05
N LEU A 88 -3.78 24.01 -0.21
CA LEU A 88 -5.10 23.45 -0.52
C LEU A 88 -6.24 24.20 0.20
N GLY A 89 -5.93 24.90 1.29
CA GLY A 89 -6.91 25.54 2.16
C GLY A 89 -7.28 24.68 3.38
N ALA A 90 -7.74 25.32 4.46
CA ALA A 90 -7.93 24.68 5.77
C ALA A 90 -9.06 23.63 5.84
N SER A 91 -9.92 23.54 4.81
CA SER A 91 -11.10 22.68 4.80
C SER A 91 -10.91 21.33 4.10
N ASP A 92 -9.71 21.03 3.57
CA ASP A 92 -9.47 19.75 2.92
C ASP A 92 -9.41 18.59 3.93
N ALA A 93 -10.04 17.48 3.57
CA ALA A 93 -9.98 16.23 4.30
C ALA A 93 -8.53 15.76 4.51
N GLN A 94 -7.64 16.00 3.54
CA GLN A 94 -6.22 15.64 3.65
C GLN A 94 -5.51 16.44 4.74
N CYS A 95 -5.77 17.75 4.84
CA CYS A 95 -5.18 18.59 5.88
C CYS A 95 -5.70 18.20 7.27
N SER A 96 -6.95 17.75 7.37
CA SER A 96 -7.56 17.32 8.64
C SER A 96 -6.83 16.15 9.32
N VAL A 97 -6.17 15.27 8.54
CA VAL A 97 -5.40 14.15 9.06
C VAL A 97 -4.17 14.65 9.80
N PHE A 98 -3.40 15.56 9.18
CA PHE A 98 -2.25 16.18 9.82
C PHE A 98 -2.64 16.94 11.08
N LYS A 99 -3.80 17.61 11.05
CA LYS A 99 -4.36 18.32 12.20
C LYS A 99 -4.59 17.41 13.40
N LYS A 100 -5.32 16.31 13.19
CA LYS A 100 -5.57 15.30 14.22
C LYS A 100 -4.26 14.71 14.75
N CYS A 101 -3.30 14.47 13.86
CA CYS A 101 -2.01 13.89 14.23
C CYS A 101 -1.19 14.78 15.16
N TYR A 102 -0.90 16.03 14.78
CA TYR A 102 -0.07 16.89 15.63
C TYR A 102 -0.78 17.23 16.95
N GLN A 103 -2.12 17.35 16.97
CA GLN A 103 -2.89 17.56 18.20
C GLN A 103 -2.78 16.38 19.18
N SER A 104 -2.62 15.15 18.68
CA SER A 104 -2.45 13.96 19.53
C SER A 104 -1.02 13.73 20.00
N LEU A 105 -0.03 14.20 19.25
CA LEU A 105 1.39 13.93 19.49
C LEU A 105 2.13 15.04 20.22
N CYS A 106 1.75 16.30 19.95
CA CYS A 106 2.48 17.46 20.41
C CYS A 106 1.95 17.96 21.76
N PRO A 107 2.82 18.41 22.67
CA PRO A 107 2.41 19.20 23.82
C PRO A 107 1.78 20.53 23.37
N ASN A 108 0.67 20.94 23.97
CA ASN A 108 -0.03 22.18 23.60
C ASN A 108 0.86 23.42 23.69
N ALA A 109 1.74 23.50 24.70
CA ALA A 109 2.67 24.61 24.87
C ALA A 109 3.66 24.78 23.70
N TRP A 110 3.97 23.71 22.97
CA TRP A 110 4.81 23.80 21.77
C TRP A 110 4.03 24.31 20.58
N VAL A 111 2.77 23.85 20.43
CA VAL A 111 1.88 24.29 19.36
C VAL A 111 1.64 25.80 19.48
N GLU A 112 1.25 26.28 20.66
CA GLU A 112 1.04 27.72 20.92
C GLU A 112 2.30 28.54 20.56
N LYS A 113 3.46 28.12 21.06
CA LYS A 113 4.73 28.81 20.76
C LYS A 113 5.05 28.85 19.26
N TRP A 114 4.79 27.79 18.52
CA TRP A 114 5.05 27.76 17.08
C TRP A 114 4.00 28.54 16.29
N GLU A 115 2.76 28.61 16.77
CA GLU A 115 1.72 29.45 16.17
C GLU A 115 2.06 30.93 16.33
N ASP A 116 2.52 31.35 17.52
CA ASP A 116 3.02 32.71 17.77
C ASP A 116 4.23 33.09 16.89
N GLN A 117 5.00 32.11 16.39
CA GLN A 117 6.16 32.34 15.52
C GLN A 117 5.80 32.46 14.03
N ILE A 118 4.61 32.01 13.65
CA ILE A 118 4.16 31.99 12.24
C ILE A 118 3.22 33.16 11.95
N GLU A 119 2.49 33.64 12.96
CA GLU A 119 1.72 34.89 12.90
C GLU A 119 2.64 36.12 12.81
#